data_AF-A0A4S5E0L3-F1
#
_entry.id   AF-A0A4S5E0L3-F1
#
_cell.length_a   1.000
_cell.length_b   1.000
_cell.length_c   1.000
_cell.angle_alpha   90.00
_cell.angle_beta   90.00
_cell.angle_gamma   90.00
#
_symmetry.space_group_name_H-M   'P 1'
#
loop_
_entity.id
_entity.type
_entity.pdbx_description
1 polymer ?
#
loop_
_entity_poly.entity_id
_entity_poly.type
_entity_poly.pdbx_seq_one_letter_code
_entity_poly.pdbx_strand_id
1 'polypeptide(L)'
;MARATYALALSFVSVGVMLLLFDLEYIGVITILMMVMEMAIMAIFMIMFMGMNPALMPMSMVHSKRGSMVLAGGAFVVLAGGALLVPWPARRGVPATDLTQSLGEAIMGSKMLVMLTVSPVLFATLVAALVLASPRGRYDRFGDDLRISPPRGPEQKDGQL
;
A
#
# COMPACT_ATOMS: atom_id res chain seq x y z
N MET A 1 -13.26 -10.72 -9.93
CA MET A 1 -12.25 -9.82 -9.34
C MET A 1 -12.85 -8.91 -8.26
N ALA A 2 -13.85 -8.07 -8.54
CA ALA A 2 -14.46 -7.19 -7.53
C ALA A 2 -14.89 -7.91 -6.24
N ARG A 3 -15.48 -9.12 -6.34
CA ARG A 3 -15.84 -9.95 -5.17
C ARG A 3 -14.66 -10.28 -4.25
N ALA A 4 -13.45 -10.49 -4.79
CA ALA A 4 -12.26 -10.77 -4.00
C ALA A 4 -11.76 -9.49 -3.30
N THR A 5 -11.81 -8.35 -3.98
CA THR A 5 -11.51 -7.03 -3.42
C THR A 5 -12.41 -6.70 -2.22
N TYR A 6 -13.72 -6.95 -2.34
CA TYR A 6 -14.66 -6.76 -1.22
C TYR A 6 -14.43 -7.76 -0.08
N ALA A 7 -14.11 -9.02 -0.37
CA ALA A 7 -13.77 -10.01 0.66
C ALA A 7 -12.49 -9.62 1.42
N LEU A 8 -11.50 -9.06 0.72
CA LEU A 8 -10.26 -8.55 1.32
C LEU A 8 -10.53 -7.30 2.18
N ALA A 9 -11.33 -6.35 1.69
CA ALA A 9 -11.75 -5.20 2.48
C ALA A 9 -12.47 -5.62 3.76
N LEU A 10 -13.39 -6.58 3.68
CA LEU A 10 -14.07 -7.14 4.85
C LEU A 10 -13.07 -7.77 5.82
N SER A 11 -12.08 -8.52 5.33
CA SER A 11 -11.02 -9.10 6.17
C SER A 11 -10.23 -8.03 6.94
N PHE A 12 -9.89 -6.90 6.32
CA PHE A 12 -9.20 -5.82 7.02
C PHE A 12 -10.07 -5.13 8.06
N VAL A 13 -11.36 -4.93 7.76
CA VAL A 13 -12.32 -4.43 8.75
C VAL A 13 -12.45 -5.38 9.93
N SER A 14 -12.52 -6.70 9.69
CA SER A 14 -12.54 -7.70 10.77
C SER A 14 -11.31 -7.64 11.66
N VAL A 15 -10.12 -7.43 11.09
CA VAL A 15 -8.88 -7.22 11.87
C VAL A 15 -8.96 -5.93 12.69
N GLY A 16 -9.43 -4.84 12.09
CA GLY A 16 -9.64 -3.58 12.81
C GLY A 16 -10.60 -3.72 13.99
N VAL A 17 -11.71 -4.45 13.82
CA VAL A 17 -12.66 -4.77 14.89
C VAL A 17 -11.99 -5.61 15.99
N MET A 18 -11.13 -6.57 15.62
CA MET A 18 -10.37 -7.37 16.60
C MET A 18 -9.44 -6.50 17.45
N LEU A 19 -8.85 -5.43 16.89
CA LEU A 19 -8.05 -4.47 17.66
C LEU A 19 -8.90 -3.66 18.64
N LEU A 20 -10.13 -3.27 18.25
CA LEU A 20 -11.06 -2.60 19.15
C LEU A 20 -11.45 -3.50 20.33
N LEU A 21 -11.63 -4.81 20.09
CA LEU A 21 -11.90 -5.79 21.16
C LEU A 21 -10.71 -5.99 22.12
N PHE A 22 -9.51 -5.55 21.75
CA PHE A 22 -8.32 -5.57 22.61
C PHE A 22 -8.06 -4.24 23.33
N ASP A 23 -9.05 -3.35 23.37
CA ASP A 23 -8.95 -1.99 23.93
C ASP A 23 -7.96 -1.07 23.17
N LEU A 24 -7.55 -1.43 21.95
CA LEU A 24 -6.68 -0.60 21.10
C LEU A 24 -7.53 0.34 20.23
N GLU A 25 -8.33 1.20 20.84
CA GLU A 25 -9.33 2.03 20.15
C GLU A 25 -8.71 2.88 19.03
N TYR A 26 -7.67 3.67 19.34
CA TYR A 26 -7.03 4.56 18.38
C TYR A 26 -6.45 3.80 17.17
N ILE A 27 -5.67 2.75 17.42
CA ILE A 27 -5.03 1.96 16.36
C ILE A 27 -6.09 1.18 15.57
N GLY A 28 -7.10 0.64 16.24
CA GLY A 28 -8.21 -0.07 15.59
C GLY A 28 -8.98 0.82 14.63
N VAL A 29 -9.36 2.03 15.08
CA VAL A 29 -10.07 3.01 14.22
C VAL A 29 -9.19 3.45 13.04
N ILE A 30 -7.93 3.83 13.28
CA ILE A 30 -7.03 4.23 12.20
C ILE A 30 -6.79 3.10 11.20
N THR A 31 -6.66 1.86 11.68
CA THR A 31 -6.48 0.70 10.80
C THR A 31 -7.68 0.54 9.88
N ILE A 32 -8.90 0.62 10.42
CA ILE A 32 -10.12 0.55 9.59
C ILE A 32 -10.15 1.72 8.60
N LEU A 33 -9.90 2.93 9.07
CA LEU A 33 -9.97 4.14 8.25
C LEU A 33 -8.97 4.09 7.10
N MET A 34 -7.70 3.81 7.37
CA MET A 34 -6.65 3.72 6.35
C MET A 34 -6.95 2.62 5.33
N MET A 35 -7.26 1.41 5.79
CA MET A 35 -7.51 0.27 4.91
C MET A 35 -8.74 0.50 4.01
N VAL A 36 -9.82 1.07 4.55
CA VAL A 36 -11.02 1.39 3.77
C VAL A 36 -10.72 2.49 2.75
N MET A 37 -10.01 3.55 3.15
CA MET A 37 -9.64 4.64 2.26
C MET A 37 -8.73 4.17 1.11
N GLU A 38 -7.72 3.36 1.39
CA GLU A 38 -6.83 2.81 0.37
C GLU A 38 -7.58 1.93 -0.64
N MET A 39 -8.44 1.04 -0.13
CA MET A 39 -9.25 0.17 -0.98
C MET A 39 -10.27 0.94 -1.81
N ALA A 40 -10.85 2.03 -1.27
CA ALA A 40 -11.75 2.90 -2.01
C ALA A 40 -11.03 3.61 -3.17
N ILE A 41 -9.85 4.17 -2.91
CA ILE A 41 -9.02 4.84 -3.93
C ILE A 41 -8.66 3.85 -5.04
N MET A 42 -8.17 2.65 -4.69
CA MET A 42 -7.81 1.63 -5.67
C MET A 42 -9.02 1.12 -6.47
N ALA A 43 -10.19 0.98 -5.84
CA ALA A 43 -11.42 0.59 -6.53
C ALA A 43 -11.84 1.65 -7.57
N ILE A 44 -11.75 2.93 -7.24
CA ILE A 44 -12.02 4.03 -8.18
C ILE A 44 -11.07 3.95 -9.37
N PHE A 45 -9.76 3.78 -9.14
CA PHE A 45 -8.78 3.66 -10.21
C PHE A 45 -8.99 2.42 -11.09
N MET A 46 -9.37 1.28 -10.50
CA MET A 46 -9.71 0.08 -11.26
C MET A 46 -10.91 0.33 -12.18
N ILE A 47 -11.95 1.02 -11.70
CA ILE A 47 -13.12 1.38 -12.51
C ILE A 47 -12.72 2.34 -13.64
N MET A 48 -11.89 3.35 -13.33
CA MET A 48 -11.49 4.39 -14.28
C MET A 48 -10.55 3.87 -15.38
N PHE A 49 -9.59 3.01 -15.04
CA PHE A 49 -8.53 2.56 -15.97
C PHE A 49 -8.73 1.17 -16.56
N MET A 50 -9.58 0.32 -15.97
CA MET A 50 -9.74 -1.08 -16.38
C MET A 50 -11.12 -1.39 -16.99
N GLY A 51 -11.96 -0.36 -17.21
CA GLY A 51 -13.30 -0.47 -17.81
C GLY A 51 -13.34 -0.79 -19.31
N MET A 52 -12.18 -0.92 -19.99
CA MET A 52 -12.11 -1.22 -21.42
C MET A 52 -11.53 -2.62 -21.68
N ASN A 53 -12.45 -3.55 -21.93
CA ASN A 53 -12.31 -4.92 -22.48
C ASN A 53 -11.08 -5.75 -22.02
N PRO A 54 -11.19 -6.50 -20.90
CA PRO A 54 -10.21 -7.51 -20.56
C PRO A 54 -10.38 -8.70 -21.51
N ALA A 55 -9.65 -8.68 -22.63
CA ALA A 55 -9.58 -9.78 -23.57
C ALA A 55 -9.25 -11.08 -22.81
N LEU A 56 -10.27 -11.93 -22.74
CA LEU A 56 -10.34 -13.22 -22.07
C LEU A 56 -9.41 -14.23 -22.76
N MET A 57 -8.10 -14.13 -22.54
CA MET A 57 -7.22 -15.27 -22.74
C MET A 57 -7.05 -15.98 -21.40
N PRO A 58 -7.47 -17.25 -21.27
CA PRO A 58 -7.29 -18.02 -20.04
C PRO A 58 -5.80 -18.30 -19.85
N MET A 59 -5.10 -17.36 -19.21
CA MET A 59 -3.74 -17.57 -18.75
C MET A 59 -3.82 -18.38 -17.45
N SER A 60 -3.79 -19.71 -17.56
CA SER A 60 -3.67 -20.60 -16.41
C SER A 60 -2.25 -20.51 -15.86
N MET A 61 -1.98 -19.52 -15.00
CA MET A 61 -0.71 -19.39 -14.30
C MET A 61 -0.67 -20.33 -13.08
N VAL A 62 -0.85 -21.64 -13.31
CA VAL A 62 -0.88 -22.68 -12.27
C VAL A 62 0.31 -23.63 -12.42
N HIS A 63 1.53 -23.10 -12.39
CA HIS A 63 2.68 -23.95 -12.11
C HIS A 63 2.68 -24.26 -10.61
N SER A 64 2.35 -25.51 -10.23
CA SER A 64 2.43 -26.04 -8.86
C SER A 64 1.39 -25.55 -7.82
N LYS A 65 0.08 -25.64 -8.13
CA LYS A 65 -1.00 -25.43 -7.13
C LYS A 65 -0.84 -26.31 -5.88
N ARG A 66 -0.38 -27.56 -6.05
CA ARG A 66 -0.16 -28.51 -4.95
C ARG A 66 1.02 -28.08 -4.08
N GLY A 67 2.14 -27.65 -4.67
CA GLY A 67 3.29 -27.16 -3.90
C GLY A 67 2.96 -25.91 -3.09
N SER A 68 2.24 -24.94 -3.68
CA SER A 68 1.80 -23.74 -2.95
C SER A 68 0.88 -24.06 -1.77
N MET A 69 -0.02 -25.03 -1.93
CA MET A 69 -0.91 -25.46 -0.84
C MET A 69 -0.14 -26.13 0.30
N VAL A 70 0.83 -26.99 -0.02
CA VAL A 70 1.71 -27.62 0.98
C VAL A 70 2.54 -26.58 1.72
N LEU A 71 3.14 -25.63 1.00
CA LEU A 71 3.93 -24.56 1.62
C LEU A 71 3.07 -23.65 2.51
N ALA A 72 1.88 -23.25 2.06
CA ALA A 72 0.97 -22.44 2.86
C ALA A 72 0.51 -23.18 4.13
N GLY A 73 0.12 -24.44 4.01
CA GLY A 73 -0.27 -25.28 5.15
C GLY A 73 0.89 -25.54 6.11
N GLY A 74 2.08 -25.82 5.58
CA GLY A 74 3.30 -26.01 6.37
C GLY A 74 3.69 -24.76 7.14
N ALA A 75 3.69 -23.59 6.48
CA ALA A 75 3.95 -22.31 7.14
C ALA A 75 2.94 -22.02 8.25
N PHE A 76 1.65 -22.30 8.02
CA PHE A 76 0.61 -22.16 9.04
C PHE A 76 0.87 -23.06 10.25
N VAL A 77 1.17 -24.35 10.02
CA VAL A 77 1.44 -25.30 11.11
C VAL A 77 2.67 -24.90 11.91
N VAL A 78 3.72 -24.43 11.25
CA VAL A 78 4.95 -23.96 11.92
C VAL A 78 4.66 -22.73 12.79
N LEU A 79 3.96 -21.73 12.25
CA LEU A 79 3.62 -20.51 12.99
C LEU A 79 2.64 -20.79 14.13
N ALA A 80 1.60 -21.60 13.89
CA ALA A 80 0.63 -21.99 14.91
C ALA A 80 1.28 -22.85 16.01
N GLY A 81 2.16 -23.78 15.64
CA GLY A 81 2.95 -24.57 16.57
C GLY A 81 3.84 -23.68 17.43
N GLY A 82 4.56 -22.72 16.82
CA GLY A 82 5.35 -21.73 17.56
C GLY A 82 4.49 -20.91 18.52
N ALA A 83 3.33 -20.43 18.08
CA ALA A 83 2.44 -19.63 18.93
C ALA A 83 1.90 -20.41 20.14
N LEU A 84 1.64 -21.71 20.01
CA LEU A 84 1.09 -22.55 21.08
C LEU A 84 2.15 -23.19 21.99
N LEU A 85 3.30 -23.56 21.44
CA LEU A 85 4.36 -24.27 22.16
C LEU A 85 5.33 -23.32 22.90
N VAL A 86 5.40 -22.05 22.48
CA VAL A 86 6.26 -21.07 23.16
C VAL A 86 5.64 -20.69 24.50
N PRO A 87 6.36 -20.87 25.63
CA PRO A 87 5.90 -20.40 26.92
C PRO A 87 6.02 -18.88 26.98
N TRP A 88 4.92 -18.19 26.68
CA TRP A 88 4.87 -16.74 26.73
C TRP A 88 5.11 -16.24 28.17
N PRO A 89 6.00 -15.28 28.38
CA PRO A 89 6.21 -14.71 29.70
C PRO A 89 4.94 -14.02 30.20
N ALA A 90 4.68 -14.09 31.50
CA ALA A 90 3.56 -13.39 32.12
C ALA A 90 3.64 -11.87 31.81
N ARG A 91 2.47 -11.26 31.62
CA ARG A 91 2.33 -9.83 31.30
C ARG A 91 3.17 -8.99 32.28
N ARG A 92 4.15 -8.26 31.75
CA ARG A 92 4.95 -7.31 32.54
C ARG A 92 4.37 -5.92 32.36
N GLY A 93 3.98 -5.29 33.46
CA GLY A 93 3.45 -3.93 33.47
C GLY A 93 1.94 -3.87 33.70
N VAL A 94 1.49 -2.70 34.17
CA VAL A 94 0.07 -2.37 34.34
C VAL A 94 -0.44 -1.80 33.02
N PRO A 95 -1.66 -2.15 32.55
CA PRO A 95 -2.26 -1.50 31.40
C PRO A 95 -2.26 0.02 31.57
N ALA A 96 -1.83 0.76 30.55
CA ALA A 96 -1.89 2.20 30.59
C ALA A 96 -3.34 2.66 30.74
N THR A 97 -3.61 3.58 31.67
CA THR A 97 -4.96 4.12 31.89
C THR A 97 -5.50 4.84 30.66
N ASP A 98 -4.61 5.46 29.87
CA ASP A 98 -4.91 6.04 28.56
C ASP A 98 -3.88 5.56 27.52
N LEU A 99 -4.33 4.67 26.63
CA LEU A 99 -3.54 4.12 25.53
C LEU A 99 -3.21 5.16 24.45
N THR A 100 -4.06 6.17 24.25
CA THR A 100 -3.84 7.21 23.26
C THR A 100 -2.78 8.18 23.74
N GLN A 101 -2.86 8.62 25.00
CA GLN A 101 -1.86 9.47 25.61
C GLN A 101 -0.48 8.78 25.66
N SER A 102 -0.43 7.54 26.15
CA SER A 102 0.82 6.78 26.24
C SER A 102 1.44 6.50 24.86
N LEU A 103 0.62 6.32 23.82
CA LEU A 103 1.10 6.22 22.45
C LEU A 103 1.73 7.54 21.98
N GLY A 104 1.09 8.68 22.25
CA GLY A 104 1.63 10.01 21.94
C GLY A 104 2.97 10.27 22.64
N GLU A 105 3.06 9.99 23.93
CA GLU A 105 4.30 10.09 24.71
C GLU A 105 5.39 9.16 24.15
N ALA A 106 5.04 7.93 23.78
CA ALA A 106 5.97 6.99 23.18
C ALA A 106 6.49 7.49 21.82
N ILE A 107 5.60 8.06 20.99
CA ILE A 107 5.91 8.63 19.68
C ILE A 107 6.87 9.83 19.82
N MET A 108 6.57 10.76 20.72
CA MET A 108 7.36 11.98 20.91
C MET A 108 8.67 11.75 21.67
N GLY A 109 8.73 10.71 22.52
CA GLY A 109 9.94 10.34 23.25
C GLY A 109 10.71 9.23 22.53
N SER A 110 10.49 8.00 22.98
CA SER A 110 11.31 6.84 22.59
C SER A 110 11.30 6.49 21.10
N LYS A 111 10.24 6.82 20.33
CA LYS A 111 10.13 6.52 18.89
C LYS A 111 10.32 7.76 18.02
N MET A 112 10.81 8.87 18.57
CA MET A 112 10.96 10.14 17.83
C MET A 112 11.82 9.97 16.58
N LEU A 113 12.93 9.21 16.65
CA LEU A 113 13.79 8.94 15.50
C LEU A 113 13.06 8.19 14.40
N VAL A 114 12.26 7.17 14.75
CA VAL A 114 11.47 6.40 13.78
C VAL A 114 10.43 7.31 13.11
N MET A 115 9.73 8.14 13.86
CA MET A 115 8.75 9.05 13.26
C MET A 115 9.40 10.15 12.41
N LEU A 116 10.60 10.60 12.79
CA LEU A 116 11.38 11.53 11.99
C LEU A 116 11.76 10.93 10.64
N THR A 117 12.09 9.63 10.56
CA THR A 117 12.44 8.96 9.30
C THR A 117 11.23 8.56 8.47
N VAL A 118 10.06 8.37 9.09
CA VAL A 118 8.81 8.10 8.35
C VAL A 118 8.44 9.26 7.42
N SER A 119 8.62 10.52 7.84
CA SER A 119 8.28 11.69 7.03
C SER A 119 9.01 11.76 5.67
N PRO A 120 10.36 11.71 5.58
CA PRO A 120 11.05 11.71 4.30
C PRO A 120 10.78 10.45 3.47
N VAL A 121 10.50 9.31 4.10
CA VAL A 121 10.08 8.09 3.38
C VAL A 121 8.72 8.31 2.71
N LEU A 122 7.73 8.81 3.44
CA LEU A 122 6.41 9.12 2.88
C LEU A 122 6.51 10.16 1.76
N PHE A 123 7.31 11.21 1.96
CA PHE A 123 7.57 12.21 0.92
C PHE A 123 8.21 11.60 -0.33
N ALA A 124 9.26 10.80 -0.17
CA ALA A 124 9.93 10.11 -1.28
C ALA A 124 8.97 9.18 -2.02
N THR A 125 8.11 8.44 -1.30
CA THR A 125 7.10 7.57 -1.94
C THR A 125 6.07 8.36 -2.72
N LEU A 126 5.64 9.53 -2.23
CA LEU A 126 4.70 10.40 -2.94
C LEU A 126 5.32 10.94 -4.23
N VAL A 127 6.57 11.43 -4.16
CA VAL A 127 7.30 11.91 -5.34
C VAL A 127 7.51 10.78 -6.34
N ALA A 128 7.94 9.61 -5.90
CA ALA A 128 8.13 8.44 -6.76
C ALA A 128 6.83 8.03 -7.46
N ALA A 129 5.72 7.96 -6.70
CA ALA A 129 4.40 7.65 -7.26
C ALA A 129 3.95 8.69 -8.28
N LEU A 130 4.15 9.98 -8.01
CA LEU A 130 3.79 11.06 -8.93
C LEU A 130 4.61 11.02 -10.22
N VAL A 131 5.93 10.79 -10.12
CA VAL A 131 6.81 10.67 -11.28
C VAL A 131 6.43 9.46 -12.13
N LEU A 132 6.15 8.31 -11.51
CA LEU A 132 5.71 7.10 -12.23
C LEU A 132 4.32 7.26 -12.85
N ALA A 133 3.42 8.02 -12.22
CA ALA A 133 2.08 8.27 -12.74
C ALA A 133 2.06 9.31 -13.87
N SER A 134 3.09 10.14 -14.01
CA SER A 134 3.17 11.16 -15.07
C SER A 134 3.48 10.51 -16.42
N PRO A 135 2.55 10.53 -17.39
CA PRO A 135 2.70 9.77 -18.63
C PRO A 135 3.70 10.39 -19.62
N ARG A 136 4.16 11.63 -19.41
CA ARG A 136 5.16 12.29 -20.26
C ARG A 136 6.14 13.14 -19.47
N GLY A 137 7.43 12.99 -19.77
CA GLY A 137 8.49 13.86 -19.24
C GLY A 137 8.71 15.10 -20.12
N ARG A 138 9.29 16.16 -19.55
CA ARG A 138 9.76 17.34 -20.32
C ARG A 138 10.75 16.95 -21.43
N TYR A 139 11.37 15.78 -21.32
CA TYR A 139 12.39 15.28 -22.22
C TYR A 139 11.87 14.34 -23.31
N ASP A 140 10.63 13.86 -23.23
CA ASP A 140 10.04 13.00 -24.28
C ASP A 140 10.01 13.70 -25.65
N ARG A 141 9.97 15.04 -25.66
CA ARG A 141 10.06 15.87 -26.88
C ARG A 141 11.42 15.79 -27.59
N PHE A 142 12.45 15.27 -26.92
CA PHE A 142 13.79 15.11 -27.47
C PHE A 142 14.09 13.64 -27.86
N GLY A 143 13.13 12.72 -27.71
CA GLY A 143 13.31 11.28 -27.94
C GLY A 143 14.18 10.59 -26.89
N ASP A 144 14.19 9.25 -26.89
CA ASP A 144 14.94 8.43 -25.91
C ASP A 144 16.45 8.74 -25.88
N ASP A 145 17.01 9.15 -27.02
CA ASP A 145 18.41 9.56 -27.16
C ASP A 145 18.65 11.05 -26.83
N LEU A 146 17.61 11.82 -26.48
CA LEU A 146 17.62 13.28 -26.30
C LEU A 146 18.17 14.09 -27.50
N ARG A 147 18.19 13.51 -28.70
CA ARG A 147 18.77 14.11 -29.92
C ARG A 147 17.77 14.79 -30.85
N ILE A 148 16.48 14.58 -30.64
CA ILE A 148 15.44 15.14 -31.51
C ILE A 148 15.28 16.63 -31.16
N SER A 149 15.64 17.52 -32.09
CA SER A 149 15.37 18.95 -31.91
C SER A 149 13.87 19.23 -31.90
N PRO A 150 13.36 20.14 -31.04
CA PRO A 150 11.95 20.46 -30.98
C PRO A 150 11.44 20.91 -32.36
N PRO A 151 10.18 20.61 -32.73
CA PRO A 151 9.56 21.26 -33.87
C PRO A 151 9.62 22.77 -33.65
N ARG A 152 10.14 23.53 -34.62
CA ARG A 152 10.07 25.00 -34.61
C ARG A 152 8.60 25.38 -34.45
N GLY A 153 8.30 26.19 -33.43
CA GLY A 153 6.99 26.80 -33.26
C GLY A 153 6.62 27.66 -34.49
N PRO A 154 5.35 28.06 -34.66
CA PRO A 154 4.84 28.70 -35.86
C PRO A 154 5.33 30.15 -36.12
N GLU A 155 6.42 30.59 -35.50
CA GLU A 155 6.90 31.98 -35.49
C GLU A 155 7.99 32.27 -36.54
N GLN A 156 8.03 31.53 -37.65
CA GLN A 156 8.96 31.86 -38.74
C GLN A 156 8.33 31.63 -40.11
N LYS A 157 7.28 32.40 -40.38
CA LYS A 157 6.96 32.80 -41.74
C LYS A 157 7.16 34.31 -41.84
N ASP A 158 7.75 34.68 -42.97
CA ASP A 158 7.84 36.02 -43.53
C ASP A 158 9.03 36.88 -43.08
N GLY A 159 10.05 36.86 -43.93
CA GLY A 159 11.19 37.76 -43.84
C GLY A 159 12.18 37.63 -44.98
N GLN A 160 11.73 37.37 -46.21
CA GLN A 160 12.52 37.62 -47.43
C GLN A 160 11.57 38.05 -48.57
N LEU A 161 11.50 39.37 -48.78
CA LEU A 161 11.23 40.00 -50.07
C LEU A 161 12.56 40.54 -50.59
#